data_AF-Q814D5-F1
#
_entry.id   AF-Q814D5-F1
#
_cell.length_a   1.000
_cell.length_b   1.000
_cell.length_c   1.000
_cell.angle_alpha   90.00
_cell.angle_beta   90.00
_cell.angle_gamma   90.00
#
_symmetry.space_group_name_H-M   'P 1'
#
loop_
_entity.id
_entity.type
_entity.pdbx_description
1 polymer ?
#
loop_
_entity_poly.entity_id
_entity_poly.type
_entity_poly.pdbx_seq_one_letter_code
_entity_poly.pdbx_strand_id
1 'polypeptide(L)'
;MADTNGLKLNDKLKQAYDKALSLGLRFTSGFRSGSTGPSGKPDSHSQGMAMDFAGSKEQMDQFAKWAKTSPLFTEVLWQTAGHYDHVHVGWQEGKHQAGKMYVGDKTLIDRPKGDGGGDLTTSGGGATSSSNGDKTWIHTAFTGIVRAVIIILFLIIALYFFFQAFPDLKIKL
;
A
#
# COMPACT_ATOMS: atom_id res chain seq x y z
N MET A 1 25.72 10.64 -3.37
CA MET A 1 24.30 10.79 -2.98
C MET A 1 23.50 10.23 -4.15
N ALA A 2 22.65 9.23 -3.93
CA ALA A 2 21.99 8.53 -5.04
C ALA A 2 20.89 9.40 -5.64
N ASP A 3 21.02 9.71 -6.94
CA ASP A 3 20.04 10.39 -7.78
C ASP A 3 18.72 9.60 -7.83
N THR A 4 17.79 9.92 -6.94
CA THR A 4 16.43 9.38 -6.96
C THR A 4 15.51 10.26 -7.80
N ASN A 5 15.58 10.19 -9.13
CA ASN A 5 14.52 10.63 -10.08
C ASN A 5 13.65 11.85 -9.65
N GLY A 6 14.26 12.92 -9.14
CA GLY A 6 13.57 14.16 -8.71
C GLY A 6 12.50 14.00 -7.61
N LEU A 7 12.49 12.89 -6.88
CA LEU A 7 11.46 12.58 -5.91
C LEU A 7 11.62 13.41 -4.62
N LYS A 8 10.76 14.42 -4.41
CA LYS A 8 10.56 15.07 -3.10
C LYS A 8 9.77 14.13 -2.16
N LEU A 9 10.35 12.98 -1.82
CA LEU A 9 9.72 12.02 -0.92
C LEU A 9 9.61 12.61 0.48
N ASN A 10 8.39 12.84 0.95
CA ASN A 10 8.09 12.97 2.37
C ASN A 10 7.76 11.58 2.94
N ASP A 11 7.75 11.44 4.27
CA ASP A 11 7.61 10.14 4.96
C ASP A 11 6.36 9.35 4.54
N LYS A 12 5.26 10.04 4.23
CA LYS A 12 4.01 9.41 3.78
C LYS A 12 4.14 8.82 2.37
N LEU A 13 4.97 9.41 1.53
CA LEU A 13 5.23 8.92 0.16
C LEU A 13 6.20 7.75 0.14
N LYS A 14 7.10 7.69 1.12
CA LYS A 14 7.92 6.52 1.33
C LYS A 14 7.06 5.27 1.57
N GLN A 15 5.94 5.41 2.29
CA GLN A 15 5.02 4.28 2.51
C GLN A 15 4.42 3.75 1.20
N ALA A 16 4.03 4.65 0.29
CA ALA A 16 3.51 4.28 -1.02
C ALA A 16 4.56 3.57 -1.88
N TYR A 17 5.79 4.11 -1.88
CA TYR A 17 6.93 3.54 -2.58
C TYR A 17 7.28 2.15 -2.04
N ASP A 18 7.44 2.02 -0.71
CA ASP A 18 7.75 0.76 -0.04
C ASP A 18 6.64 -0.27 -0.29
N LYS A 19 5.36 0.15 -0.25
CA LYS A 19 4.23 -0.73 -0.54
C LYS A 19 4.27 -1.24 -1.98
N ALA A 20 4.49 -0.37 -2.96
CA ALA A 20 4.62 -0.78 -4.36
C ALA A 20 5.77 -1.78 -4.54
N LEU A 21 6.95 -1.51 -3.96
CA LEU A 21 8.09 -2.40 -4.02
C LEU A 21 7.84 -3.76 -3.34
N SER A 22 7.16 -3.78 -2.19
CA SER A 22 6.80 -5.03 -1.50
C SER A 22 5.87 -5.92 -2.30
N LEU A 23 5.08 -5.34 -3.21
CA LEU A 23 4.23 -6.07 -4.16
C LEU A 23 5.01 -6.49 -5.42
N GLY A 24 6.28 -6.13 -5.54
CA GLY A 24 7.12 -6.40 -6.70
C GLY A 24 6.87 -5.47 -7.90
N LEU A 25 6.24 -4.32 -7.68
CA LEU A 25 6.12 -3.28 -8.71
C LEU A 25 7.44 -2.53 -8.86
N ARG A 26 7.67 -2.01 -10.07
CA ARG A 26 8.77 -1.11 -10.39
C ARG A 26 8.27 0.32 -10.41
N PHE A 27 8.99 1.21 -9.74
CA PHE A 27 8.81 2.65 -9.89
C PHE A 27 9.21 3.07 -11.31
N THR A 28 8.30 3.72 -12.05
CA THR A 28 8.53 4.11 -13.45
C THR A 28 8.70 5.61 -13.63
N SER A 29 8.01 6.43 -12.83
CA SER A 29 8.02 7.88 -13.00
C SER A 29 7.60 8.59 -11.71
N GLY A 30 8.15 9.79 -11.51
CA GLY A 30 7.90 10.67 -10.36
C GLY A 30 7.85 12.13 -10.79
N PHE A 31 8.76 12.97 -10.30
CA PHE A 31 8.82 14.36 -10.74
C PHE A 31 9.26 14.47 -12.21
N ARG A 32 8.54 15.29 -12.99
CA ARG A 32 8.84 15.58 -14.40
C ARG A 32 8.67 17.07 -14.67
N SER A 33 9.78 17.80 -14.82
CA SER A 33 9.75 19.25 -15.09
C SER A 33 8.96 19.55 -16.36
N GLY A 34 8.01 20.49 -16.29
CA GLY A 34 7.19 20.90 -17.42
C GLY A 34 6.13 19.90 -17.88
N SER A 35 5.88 18.81 -17.13
CA SER A 35 4.81 17.86 -17.44
C SER A 35 3.45 18.55 -17.40
N THR A 36 2.60 18.26 -18.39
CA THR A 36 1.26 18.84 -18.51
C THR A 36 0.22 17.75 -18.68
N GLY A 37 -0.96 17.98 -18.09
CA GLY A 37 -2.11 17.12 -18.28
C GLY A 37 -2.85 17.43 -19.59
N PRO A 38 -3.94 16.70 -19.88
CA PRO A 38 -4.72 16.89 -21.11
C PRO A 38 -5.27 18.31 -21.33
N SER A 39 -5.39 19.11 -20.26
CA SER A 39 -5.83 20.51 -20.31
C SER A 39 -4.70 21.50 -20.62
N GLY A 40 -3.47 21.03 -20.87
CA GLY A 40 -2.28 21.86 -21.05
C GLY A 40 -1.78 22.52 -19.76
N LYS A 41 -2.40 22.25 -18.62
CA LYS A 41 -1.98 22.76 -17.31
C LYS A 41 -0.93 21.85 -16.67
N PRO A 42 -0.03 22.38 -15.82
CA PRO A 42 0.90 21.58 -15.04
C PRO A 42 0.18 20.47 -14.28
N ASP A 43 0.64 19.23 -14.43
CA ASP A 43 0.05 18.06 -13.77
C ASP A 43 0.71 17.78 -12.40
N SER A 44 0.24 16.74 -11.71
CA SER A 44 0.78 16.35 -10.40
C SER A 44 2.27 15.95 -10.49
N HIS A 45 2.75 15.43 -11.63
CA HIS A 45 4.16 15.09 -11.83
C HIS A 45 5.05 16.33 -11.90
N SER A 46 4.59 17.40 -12.55
CA SER A 46 5.31 18.68 -12.63
C SER A 46 5.50 19.37 -11.29
N GLN A 47 4.75 18.96 -10.27
CA GLN A 47 4.85 19.46 -8.91
C GLN A 47 5.55 18.47 -7.96
N GLY A 48 5.95 17.31 -8.48
CA GLY A 48 6.54 16.23 -7.68
C GLY A 48 5.53 15.62 -6.72
N MET A 49 4.24 15.69 -7.08
CA MET A 49 3.09 15.25 -6.29
C MET A 49 2.40 14.01 -6.87
N ALA A 50 3.12 13.24 -7.68
CA ALA A 50 2.65 11.97 -8.23
C ALA A 50 3.78 10.95 -8.42
N MET A 51 3.39 9.68 -8.46
CA MET A 51 4.25 8.55 -8.78
C MET A 51 3.51 7.54 -9.66
N ASP A 52 4.26 6.94 -10.57
CA ASP A 52 3.80 5.86 -11.44
C ASP A 52 4.56 4.57 -11.10
N PHE A 53 3.81 3.46 -11.07
CA PHE A 53 4.35 2.13 -10.81
C PHE A 53 3.83 1.13 -11.84
N ALA A 54 4.69 0.25 -12.33
CA ALA A 54 4.32 -0.79 -13.31
C ALA A 54 4.82 -2.17 -12.90
N GLY A 55 4.12 -3.21 -13.34
CA GLY A 55 4.46 -4.61 -13.10
C GLY A 55 3.48 -5.54 -13.79
N SER A 56 3.24 -6.72 -13.24
CA SER A 56 2.12 -7.57 -13.70
C SER A 56 0.77 -6.92 -13.35
N LYS A 57 -0.27 -7.28 -14.10
CA LYS A 57 -1.62 -6.77 -13.89
C LYS A 57 -2.11 -7.05 -12.47
N GLU A 58 -1.83 -8.23 -11.94
CA GLU A 58 -2.24 -8.68 -10.61
C GLU A 58 -1.61 -7.82 -9.51
N GLN A 59 -0.32 -7.49 -9.64
CA GLN A 59 0.39 -6.61 -8.69
C GLN A 59 -0.18 -5.19 -8.74
N MET A 60 -0.46 -4.69 -9.94
CA MET A 60 -1.06 -3.37 -10.13
C MET A 60 -2.50 -3.30 -9.60
N ASP A 61 -3.31 -4.34 -9.80
CA ASP A 61 -4.65 -4.47 -9.21
C ASP A 61 -4.58 -4.41 -7.68
N GLN A 62 -3.64 -5.15 -7.07
CA GLN A 62 -3.45 -5.16 -5.62
C GLN A 62 -3.00 -3.80 -5.08
N PHE A 63 -2.06 -3.15 -5.76
CA PHE A 63 -1.56 -1.84 -5.36
C PHE A 63 -2.63 -0.76 -5.50
N ALA A 64 -3.35 -0.71 -6.62
CA ALA A 64 -4.43 0.23 -6.84
C ALA A 64 -5.57 0.05 -5.82
N LYS A 65 -5.91 -1.20 -5.48
CA LYS A 65 -6.90 -1.51 -4.43
C LYS A 65 -6.43 -0.98 -3.07
N TRP A 66 -5.18 -1.23 -2.69
CA TRP A 66 -4.62 -0.69 -1.45
C TRP A 66 -4.58 0.85 -1.46
N ALA A 67 -4.11 1.46 -2.54
CA ALA A 67 -4.00 2.91 -2.66
C ALA A 67 -5.36 3.60 -2.49
N LYS A 68 -6.44 3.02 -3.01
CA LYS A 68 -7.82 3.53 -2.82
C LYS A 68 -8.31 3.48 -1.37
N THR A 69 -7.72 2.63 -0.52
CA THR A 69 -8.01 2.58 0.93
C THR A 69 -7.15 3.55 1.74
N SER A 70 -6.14 4.16 1.11
CA SER A 70 -5.22 5.07 1.78
C SER A 70 -5.76 6.50 1.77
N PRO A 71 -5.75 7.21 2.91
CA PRO A 71 -6.06 8.65 2.97
C PRO A 71 -4.95 9.52 2.33
N LEU A 72 -3.83 8.92 1.91
CA LEU A 72 -2.67 9.63 1.39
C LEU A 72 -2.92 10.28 0.01
N PHE A 73 -3.81 9.69 -0.79
CA PHE A 73 -3.93 10.05 -2.20
C PHE A 73 -5.22 10.84 -2.48
N THR A 74 -5.09 11.83 -3.36
CA THR A 74 -6.20 12.53 -4.00
C THR A 74 -6.48 11.96 -5.39
N GLU A 75 -5.56 11.14 -5.94
CA GLU A 75 -5.68 10.51 -7.26
C GLU A 75 -5.15 9.08 -7.22
N VAL A 76 -5.92 8.11 -7.74
CA VAL A 76 -5.47 6.72 -7.97
C VAL A 76 -6.02 6.23 -9.31
N LEU A 77 -5.19 6.21 -10.35
CA LEU A 77 -5.60 5.88 -11.72
C LEU A 77 -5.04 4.51 -12.11
N TRP A 78 -5.95 3.61 -12.44
CA TRP A 78 -5.65 2.25 -12.86
C TRP A 78 -6.84 1.69 -13.64
N GLN A 79 -6.59 1.03 -14.79
CA GLN A 79 -7.63 0.55 -15.71
C GLN A 79 -8.60 1.64 -16.17
N THR A 80 -8.09 2.85 -16.33
CA THR A 80 -8.79 4.00 -16.88
C THR A 80 -8.00 4.54 -18.08
N ALA A 81 -8.59 5.43 -18.86
CA ALA A 81 -7.94 6.02 -20.03
C ALA A 81 -6.53 6.54 -19.71
N GLY A 82 -5.54 6.07 -20.47
CA GLY A 82 -4.12 6.42 -20.30
C GLY A 82 -3.37 5.68 -19.18
N HIS A 83 -4.02 4.79 -18.43
CA HIS A 83 -3.46 4.11 -17.24
C HIS A 83 -3.77 2.61 -17.23
N TYR A 84 -3.48 1.93 -18.34
CA TYR A 84 -3.65 0.47 -18.49
C TYR A 84 -2.35 -0.33 -18.29
N ASP A 85 -1.20 0.35 -18.34
CA ASP A 85 0.14 -0.22 -18.26
C ASP A 85 0.89 0.17 -16.97
N HIS A 86 0.31 1.07 -16.17
CA HIS A 86 0.85 1.52 -14.90
C HIS A 86 -0.28 1.99 -13.96
N VAL A 87 0.01 2.01 -12.65
CA VAL A 87 -0.81 2.67 -11.63
C VAL A 87 -0.21 4.03 -11.32
N HIS A 88 -1.02 5.07 -11.46
CA HIS A 88 -0.69 6.42 -11.04
C HIS A 88 -1.28 6.71 -9.67
N VAL A 89 -0.49 7.27 -8.77
CA VAL A 89 -0.94 7.80 -7.48
C VAL A 89 -0.49 9.25 -7.30
N GLY A 90 -1.42 10.11 -6.91
CA GLY A 90 -1.18 11.54 -6.70
C GLY A 90 -1.76 12.03 -5.38
N TRP A 91 -1.16 13.08 -4.82
CA TRP A 91 -1.54 13.65 -3.52
C TRP A 91 -1.62 15.18 -3.54
N GLN A 92 -1.76 15.76 -4.74
CA GLN A 92 -2.00 17.19 -4.90
C GLN A 92 -3.38 17.55 -4.32
N GLU A 93 -3.38 18.36 -3.26
CA GLU A 93 -4.59 18.93 -2.67
C GLU A 93 -5.14 20.07 -3.55
N GLY A 94 -6.45 20.31 -3.47
CA GLY A 94 -7.13 21.40 -4.20
C GLY A 94 -7.29 21.18 -5.71
N LYS A 95 -6.71 20.11 -6.28
CA LYS A 95 -6.91 19.72 -7.69
C LYS A 95 -8.31 19.13 -7.94
N HIS A 96 -8.81 18.39 -6.96
CA HIS A 96 -10.13 17.75 -6.95
C HIS A 96 -10.98 18.29 -5.79
N GLN A 97 -12.27 17.94 -5.78
CA GLN A 97 -13.16 18.29 -4.67
C GLN A 97 -12.56 17.81 -3.34
N ALA A 98 -12.57 18.69 -2.32
CA ALA A 98 -12.03 18.38 -1.01
C ALA A 98 -12.70 17.13 -0.41
N GLY A 99 -11.87 16.23 0.14
CA GLY A 99 -12.32 14.95 0.70
C GLY A 99 -12.71 13.90 -0.34
N LYS A 100 -12.48 14.13 -1.63
CA LYS A 100 -12.66 13.15 -2.69
C LYS A 100 -11.32 12.64 -3.25
N MET A 101 -11.35 11.43 -3.79
CA MET A 101 -10.27 10.83 -4.56
C MET A 101 -10.73 10.62 -6.00
N TYR A 102 -9.94 11.08 -6.96
CA TYR A 102 -10.19 10.85 -8.39
C TYR A 102 -9.65 9.49 -8.82
N VAL A 103 -10.49 8.70 -9.49
CA VAL A 103 -10.17 7.31 -9.89
C VAL A 103 -10.25 7.07 -11.40
N GLY A 104 -10.17 8.14 -12.19
CA GLY A 104 -10.28 8.08 -13.64
C GLY A 104 -11.70 8.30 -14.16
N ASP A 105 -11.85 8.46 -15.47
CA ASP A 105 -13.15 8.51 -16.17
C ASP A 105 -14.19 9.44 -15.53
N LYS A 106 -13.74 10.63 -15.10
CA LYS A 106 -14.56 11.66 -14.41
C LYS A 106 -15.21 11.18 -13.10
N THR A 107 -14.71 10.07 -12.53
CA THR A 107 -15.24 9.46 -11.32
C THR A 107 -14.46 9.92 -10.09
N LEU A 108 -15.22 10.38 -9.09
CA LEU A 108 -14.72 10.76 -7.77
C LEU A 108 -15.34 9.83 -6.72
N ILE A 109 -14.52 9.26 -5.85
CA ILE A 109 -14.96 8.47 -4.69
C ILE A 109 -14.66 9.24 -3.40
N ASP A 110 -15.30 8.86 -2.30
CA ASP A 110 -14.94 9.39 -0.98
C ASP A 110 -13.50 9.01 -0.63
N ARG A 111 -12.70 10.02 -0.26
CA ARG A 111 -11.36 9.75 0.24
C ARG A 111 -11.48 9.15 1.65
N PRO A 112 -10.80 8.02 1.93
CA PRO A 112 -10.74 7.47 3.28
C PRO A 112 -10.29 8.53 4.28
N LYS A 113 -10.87 8.51 5.49
CA LYS A 113 -10.47 9.38 6.61
C LYS A 113 -9.55 8.58 7.53
N GLY A 114 -8.43 9.17 7.93
CA GLY A 114 -7.46 8.53 8.82
C GLY A 114 -6.03 9.02 8.59
N ASP A 115 -5.10 8.46 9.34
CA ASP A 115 -3.68 8.82 9.43
C ASP A 115 -2.78 8.08 8.43
N GLY A 116 -3.34 7.30 7.51
CA GLY A 116 -2.55 6.61 6.47
C GLY A 116 -2.10 5.22 6.88
N GLY A 117 -2.25 4.86 8.15
CA GLY A 117 -2.02 3.53 8.68
C GLY A 117 -3.17 2.59 8.38
N GLY A 118 -3.53 2.45 7.09
CA GLY A 118 -4.47 1.43 6.63
C GLY A 118 -3.91 0.05 6.93
N ASP A 119 -4.08 -0.37 8.19
CA ASP A 119 -3.72 -1.68 8.64
C ASP A 119 -4.60 -2.68 7.89
N LEU A 120 -3.94 -3.75 7.52
CA LEU A 120 -4.38 -4.82 6.64
C LEU A 120 -5.45 -5.67 7.35
N THR A 121 -6.56 -5.08 7.78
CA THR A 121 -7.65 -5.78 8.46
C THR A 121 -8.95 -5.62 7.65
N THR A 122 -9.14 -6.59 6.76
CA THR A 122 -10.42 -7.20 6.43
C THR A 122 -11.56 -6.24 6.09
N SER A 123 -11.60 -5.78 4.85
CA SER A 123 -12.86 -5.34 4.25
C SER A 123 -13.78 -6.55 4.07
N GLY A 124 -14.65 -6.76 5.05
CA GLY A 124 -15.78 -7.68 4.97
C GLY A 124 -16.97 -7.11 5.73
N GLY A 125 -17.91 -6.53 4.98
CA GLY A 125 -19.32 -6.39 5.35
C GLY A 125 -19.65 -5.38 6.47
N GLY A 126 -20.36 -4.32 6.11
CA GLY A 126 -20.83 -3.32 7.07
C GLY A 126 -21.85 -3.84 8.09
N ALA A 127 -21.98 -3.11 9.18
CA ALA A 127 -23.26 -2.79 9.81
C ALA A 127 -23.00 -1.75 10.89
N THR A 128 -23.83 -0.71 10.84
CA THR A 128 -24.24 0.15 11.95
C THR A 128 -24.20 -0.53 13.32
N SER A 129 -23.53 0.08 14.30
CA SER A 129 -24.06 0.26 15.67
C SER A 129 -23.07 0.95 16.60
N SER A 130 -23.56 2.04 17.18
CA SER A 130 -23.35 2.49 18.57
C SER A 130 -22.44 1.68 19.51
N SER A 131 -21.67 2.45 20.27
CA SER A 131 -21.28 2.29 21.69
C SER A 131 -20.30 1.19 22.13
N ASN A 132 -19.56 1.61 23.16
CA ASN A 132 -18.72 0.88 24.11
C ASN A 132 -17.28 0.59 23.67
N GLY A 133 -16.41 1.51 24.08
CA GLY A 133 -15.03 1.18 24.41
C GLY A 133 -15.04 0.03 25.42
N ASP A 134 -14.24 -0.99 25.11
CA ASP A 134 -13.74 -2.07 25.99
C ASP A 134 -13.26 -3.29 25.17
N LYS A 135 -13.53 -3.36 23.85
CA LYS A 135 -13.12 -4.50 23.00
C LYS A 135 -11.73 -4.40 22.37
N THR A 136 -11.05 -3.26 22.43
CA THR A 136 -9.76 -3.05 21.75
C THR A 136 -8.60 -3.84 22.38
N TRP A 137 -8.67 -4.13 23.69
CA TRP A 137 -7.58 -4.81 24.38
C TRP A 137 -7.55 -6.34 24.13
N ILE A 138 -8.73 -6.97 23.99
CA ILE A 138 -8.83 -8.42 23.82
C ILE A 138 -8.35 -8.85 22.42
N HIS A 139 -8.61 -8.06 21.38
CA HIS A 139 -8.15 -8.36 20.02
C HIS A 139 -6.62 -8.24 19.85
N THR A 140 -5.98 -7.33 20.61
CA THR A 140 -4.53 -7.12 20.57
C THR A 140 -3.78 -8.27 21.26
N ALA A 141 -4.33 -8.83 22.34
CA ALA A 141 -3.74 -9.99 23.01
C ALA A 141 -3.92 -11.29 22.21
N PHE A 142 -5.09 -11.49 21.58
CA PHE A 142 -5.39 -12.72 20.84
C PHE A 142 -4.54 -12.90 19.58
N THR A 143 -4.26 -11.81 18.86
CA THR A 143 -3.41 -11.84 17.64
C THR A 143 -1.94 -12.10 17.96
N GLY A 144 -1.43 -11.55 19.07
CA GLY A 144 -0.07 -11.84 19.55
C GLY A 144 0.11 -13.32 19.97
N ILE A 145 -0.84 -13.85 20.73
CA ILE A 145 -0.80 -15.24 21.20
C ILE A 145 -0.92 -16.23 20.03
N VAL A 146 -1.86 -16.01 19.10
CA VAL A 146 -2.01 -16.88 17.93
C VAL A 146 -0.75 -16.87 17.06
N ARG A 147 -0.12 -15.71 16.86
CA ARG A 147 1.15 -15.62 16.11
C ARG A 147 2.29 -16.34 16.81
N ALA A 148 2.40 -16.20 18.14
CA ALA A 148 3.40 -16.91 18.93
C ALA A 148 3.21 -18.44 18.86
N VAL A 149 1.97 -18.92 18.97
CA VAL A 149 1.63 -20.35 18.86
C VAL A 149 2.00 -20.90 17.48
N ILE A 150 1.69 -20.18 16.40
CA ILE A 150 2.05 -20.59 15.03
C ILE A 150 3.58 -20.68 14.86
N ILE A 151 4.33 -19.69 15.36
CA ILE A 151 5.80 -19.69 15.28
C ILE A 151 6.38 -20.90 16.03
N ILE A 152 5.88 -21.18 17.24
CA ILE A 152 6.33 -22.34 18.03
C ILE A 152 6.05 -23.64 17.27
N LEU A 153 4.87 -23.77 16.66
CA LEU A 153 4.49 -24.95 15.89
C LEU A 153 5.43 -25.18 14.69
N PHE A 154 5.78 -24.11 13.96
CA PHE A 154 6.75 -24.18 12.87
C PHE A 154 8.16 -24.56 13.35
N LEU A 155 8.61 -24.05 14.49
CA LEU A 155 9.91 -24.41 15.07
C LEU A 155 9.98 -25.88 15.46
N ILE A 156 8.91 -26.42 16.06
CA ILE A 156 8.82 -27.84 16.42
C ILE A 156 8.88 -28.72 15.16
N ILE A 157 8.13 -28.37 14.11
CA ILE A 157 8.14 -29.09 12.84
C ILE A 157 9.54 -29.02 12.20
N ALA A 158 10.17 -27.84 12.18
CA ALA A 158 11.51 -27.66 11.65
C ALA A 158 12.55 -28.51 12.41
N LEU A 159 12.48 -28.55 13.74
CA LEU A 159 13.34 -29.40 14.56
C LEU A 159 13.10 -30.89 14.27
N TYR A 160 11.84 -31.32 14.15
CA TYR A 160 11.50 -32.71 13.81
C TYR A 160 12.11 -33.13 12.48
N PHE A 161 11.94 -32.31 11.43
CA PHE A 161 12.56 -32.58 10.13
C PHE A 161 14.09 -32.51 10.18
N PHE A 162 14.66 -31.62 10.98
CA PHE A 162 16.11 -31.51 11.15
C PHE A 162 16.71 -32.77 11.80
N PHE A 163 16.08 -33.28 12.86
CA PHE A 163 16.51 -34.52 13.51
C PHE A 163 16.30 -35.76 12.62
N GLN A 164 15.26 -35.77 11.78
CA GLN A 164 15.05 -36.84 10.80
C GLN A 164 16.05 -36.78 9.64
N ALA A 165 16.43 -35.57 9.20
CA ALA A 165 17.41 -35.36 8.14
C ALA A 165 18.85 -35.64 8.58
N PHE A 166 19.15 -35.49 9.89
CA PHE A 166 20.48 -35.69 10.45
C PHE A 166 20.45 -36.58 11.72
N PRO A 167 20.13 -37.87 11.58
CA PRO A 167 19.99 -38.79 12.73
C PRO A 167 21.31 -39.03 13.48
N ASP A 168 22.46 -38.85 12.82
CA ASP A 168 23.80 -39.12 13.40
C ASP A 168 24.46 -37.87 14.01
N LEU A 169 23.73 -36.75 14.10
CA LEU A 169 24.27 -35.50 14.65
C LEU A 169 24.38 -35.61 16.18
N LYS A 170 25.52 -36.15 16.63
CA LYS A 170 25.89 -36.18 18.05
C LYS A 170 26.07 -34.75 18.55
N ILE A 171 25.03 -34.20 19.18
CA ILE A 171 25.14 -32.97 19.95
C ILE A 171 26.10 -33.27 21.10
N LYS A 172 27.36 -32.83 20.98
CA LYS A 172 28.26 -32.73 22.12
C LYS A 172 27.76 -31.54 22.94
N LEU A 173 27.02 -31.85 24.01
CA LEU A 173 26.81 -30.91 25.12
C LEU A 173 28.14 -30.56 25.78
#